data_AF-A0A093WE27-F1
#
_entry.id   AF-A0A093WE27-F1
#
_cell.length_a   1.000
_cell.length_b   1.000
_cell.length_c   1.000
_cell.angle_alpha   90.00
_cell.angle_beta   90.00
_cell.angle_gamma   90.00
#
_symmetry.space_group_name_H-M   'P 1'
#
loop_
_entity.id
_entity.type
_entity.pdbx_description
1 polymer ?
#
loop_
_entity_poly.entity_id
_entity_poly.type
_entity_poly.pdbx_seq_one_letter_code
_entity_poly.pdbx_strand_id
1 'polypeptide(L)'
;MSKLNRTVSVAPMMDCTDRHDRYFLRLISKHVLLYTEMVATGAALKGDRQKVLGFNNFEKPLALQVGGSNPKDLAEVAKIAED
;
A
#
# COMPACT_ATOMS: atom_id res chain seq x y z
N MET A 1 -19.96 1.65 3.55
CA MET A 1 -18.63 2.24 3.30
C MET A 1 -18.80 3.56 2.56
N SER A 2 -18.15 4.63 3.01
CA SER A 2 -18.11 5.88 2.24
C SER A 2 -17.33 5.66 0.94
N LYS A 3 -17.75 6.32 -0.14
CA LYS A 3 -17.12 6.20 -1.46
C LYS A 3 -15.67 6.70 -1.40
N LEU A 4 -14.70 5.87 -1.77
CA LEU A 4 -13.28 6.26 -1.82
C LEU A 4 -13.08 7.38 -2.86
N ASN A 5 -12.55 8.52 -2.43
CA ASN A 5 -12.18 9.63 -3.31
C ASN A 5 -10.87 9.31 -4.04
N ARG A 6 -10.90 9.34 -5.39
CA ARG A 6 -9.77 9.02 -6.27
C ARG A 6 -9.38 10.17 -7.19
N THR A 7 -9.86 11.40 -6.93
CA THR A 7 -9.58 12.56 -7.79
C THR A 7 -8.10 12.94 -7.78
N VAL A 8 -7.43 12.80 -6.62
CA VAL A 8 -5.99 13.05 -6.47
C VAL A 8 -5.36 11.90 -5.70
N SER A 9 -4.24 11.41 -6.22
CA SER A 9 -3.46 10.34 -5.61
C SER A 9 -1.96 10.56 -5.80
N VAL A 10 -1.16 10.06 -4.86
CA VAL A 10 0.31 10.03 -4.98
C VAL A 10 0.72 8.70 -5.58
N ALA A 11 1.57 8.72 -6.60
CA ALA A 11 2.02 7.52 -7.29
C ALA A 11 2.83 6.60 -6.35
N PRO A 12 2.75 5.26 -6.52
CA PRO A 12 3.67 4.35 -5.86
C PRO A 12 5.09 4.53 -6.41
N MET A 13 6.05 4.82 -5.55
CA MET A 13 7.44 5.08 -5.94
C MET A 13 8.41 4.36 -5.00
N MET A 14 9.15 3.39 -5.55
CA MET A 14 10.18 2.65 -4.82
C MET A 14 11.20 3.61 -4.18
N ASP A 15 11.62 3.32 -2.96
CA ASP A 15 12.54 4.09 -2.12
C ASP A 15 12.08 5.54 -1.83
N CYS A 16 10.80 5.85 -2.09
CA CYS A 16 10.23 7.18 -1.87
C CYS A 16 8.95 7.10 -1.04
N THR A 17 7.91 6.42 -1.52
CA THR A 17 6.62 6.35 -0.82
C THR A 17 6.61 5.29 0.28
N ASP A 18 7.62 5.28 1.13
CA ASP A 18 7.67 4.41 2.30
C ASP A 18 6.67 4.88 3.40
N ARG A 19 6.63 4.20 4.54
CA ARG A 19 5.70 4.56 5.62
C ARG A 19 5.96 5.95 6.23
N HIS A 20 7.20 6.42 6.18
CA HIS A 20 7.61 7.70 6.76
C HIS A 20 7.22 8.86 5.84
N ASP A 21 7.48 8.72 4.53
CA ASP A 21 7.03 9.67 3.52
C ASP A 21 5.50 9.77 3.48
N ARG A 22 4.80 8.62 3.48
CA ARG A 22 3.33 8.61 3.51
C ARG A 22 2.76 9.28 4.76
N TYR A 23 3.41 9.13 5.90
CA TYR A 23 3.04 9.87 7.11
C TYR A 23 3.20 11.38 6.91
N PHE A 24 4.33 11.82 6.36
CA PHE A 24 4.57 13.23 6.03
C PHE A 24 3.53 13.79 5.03
N LEU A 25 3.27 13.08 3.93
CA LEU A 25 2.26 13.46 2.94
C LEU A 25 0.85 13.55 3.54
N ARG A 26 0.55 12.71 4.53
CA ARG A 26 -0.73 12.78 5.25
C ARG A 26 -0.86 14.05 6.11
N LEU A 27 0.25 14.59 6.63
CA LEU A 27 0.24 15.89 7.32
C LEU A 27 -0.07 17.04 6.35
N ILE A 28 0.31 16.91 5.07
CA ILE A 28 0.00 17.90 4.02
C ILE A 28 -1.47 17.81 3.58
N SER A 29 -2.01 16.60 3.38
CA SER A 29 -3.41 16.43 2.97
C SER A 29 -4.07 15.18 3.56
N LYS A 30 -5.27 15.38 4.10
CA LYS A 30 -6.12 14.31 4.68
C LYS A 30 -6.94 13.54 3.63
N HIS A 31 -6.98 14.01 2.39
CA HIS A 31 -7.94 13.51 1.38
C HIS A 31 -7.28 12.83 0.18
N VAL A 32 -5.97 12.99 -0.02
CA VAL A 32 -5.25 12.30 -1.09
C VAL A 32 -5.18 10.81 -0.82
N LEU A 33 -5.41 10.01 -1.88
CA LEU A 33 -5.17 8.57 -1.85
C LEU A 33 -3.65 8.35 -1.95
N LEU A 34 -3.08 7.71 -0.94
CA LEU A 34 -1.67 7.33 -0.95
C LEU A 34 -1.54 5.90 -1.49
N TYR A 35 -0.43 5.60 -2.17
CA TYR A 35 -0.05 4.24 -2.52
C TYR A 35 1.20 3.84 -1.74
N THR A 36 1.30 2.57 -1.36
CA THR A 36 2.55 1.99 -0.87
C THR A 36 3.59 1.94 -1.99
N GLU A 37 4.83 1.65 -1.64
CA GLU A 37 5.78 1.08 -2.61
C GLU A 37 5.23 -0.23 -3.20
N MET A 38 5.78 -0.64 -4.35
CA MET A 38 5.42 -1.91 -4.97
C MET A 38 5.91 -3.07 -4.10
N VAL A 39 4.99 -3.91 -3.63
CA VAL A 39 5.33 -5.13 -2.90
C VAL A 39 5.33 -6.32 -3.85
N ALA A 40 6.47 -6.97 -4.02
CA ALA A 40 6.56 -8.20 -4.81
C ALA A 40 5.82 -9.36 -4.10
N THR A 41 5.07 -10.18 -4.85
CA THR A 41 4.32 -11.30 -4.27
C THR A 41 5.21 -12.27 -3.48
N GLY A 42 6.43 -12.53 -3.95
CA GLY A 42 7.39 -13.37 -3.24
C GLY A 42 7.74 -12.85 -1.84
N ALA A 43 7.88 -11.53 -1.70
CA ALA A 43 8.19 -10.88 -0.42
C ALA A 43 6.98 -10.92 0.53
N ALA A 44 5.77 -10.69 0.02
CA ALA A 44 4.54 -10.77 0.81
C ALA A 44 4.21 -12.20 1.28
N LEU A 45 4.47 -13.22 0.45
CA LEU A 45 4.14 -14.61 0.78
C LEU A 45 5.18 -15.29 1.66
N LYS A 46 6.48 -15.05 1.39
CA LYS A 46 7.61 -15.78 2.00
C LYS A 46 8.49 -14.93 2.93
N GLY A 47 8.39 -13.61 2.84
CA GLY A 47 9.19 -12.68 3.64
C GLY A 47 8.52 -12.27 4.95
N ASP A 48 9.09 -11.26 5.59
CA ASP A 48 8.53 -10.66 6.80
C ASP A 48 7.35 -9.74 6.45
N ARG A 49 6.13 -10.27 6.63
CA ARG A 49 4.88 -9.59 6.32
C ARG A 49 4.70 -8.27 7.05
N GLN A 50 5.14 -8.15 8.29
CA GLN A 50 5.00 -6.91 9.06
C GLN A 50 5.87 -5.80 8.46
N LYS A 51 7.04 -6.17 7.92
CA LYS A 51 7.92 -5.22 7.25
C LYS A 51 7.37 -4.79 5.88
N VAL A 52 6.81 -5.72 5.10
CA VAL A 52 6.42 -5.44 3.71
C VAL A 52 4.97 -4.97 3.52
N LEU A 53 4.04 -5.43 4.36
CA LEU A 53 2.61 -5.08 4.28
C LEU A 53 2.16 -4.19 5.44
N GLY A 54 3.00 -4.02 6.47
CA GLY A 54 2.67 -3.20 7.62
C GLY A 54 2.47 -1.74 7.25
N PHE A 55 1.40 -1.15 7.77
CA PHE A 55 1.09 0.27 7.65
C PHE A 55 0.50 0.79 8.97
N ASN A 56 0.49 2.11 9.14
CA ASN A 56 -0.16 2.79 10.26
C ASN A 56 -1.55 3.29 9.84
N ASN A 57 -2.56 3.14 10.71
CA ASN A 57 -3.91 3.64 10.47
C ASN A 57 -3.99 5.13 10.10
N PHE A 58 -3.05 5.96 10.55
CA PHE A 58 -2.96 7.36 10.15
C PHE A 58 -2.76 7.54 8.63
N GLU A 59 -2.18 6.56 7.92
CA GLU A 59 -1.92 6.65 6.48
C GLU A 59 -3.20 6.56 5.64
N LYS A 60 -4.32 6.08 6.20
CA LYS A 60 -5.58 5.91 5.47
C LYS A 60 -6.15 7.28 5.01
N PRO A 61 -6.72 7.37 3.79
CA PRO A 61 -6.88 6.29 2.80
C PRO A 61 -5.56 5.91 2.09
N LEU A 62 -5.25 4.61 2.08
CA LEU A 62 -4.03 4.00 1.55
C LEU A 62 -4.39 2.82 0.64
N ALA A 63 -3.71 2.71 -0.50
CA ALA A 63 -3.80 1.58 -1.41
C ALA A 63 -2.47 0.81 -1.46
N LEU A 64 -2.55 -0.51 -1.55
CA LEU A 64 -1.40 -1.38 -1.75
C LEU A 64 -1.17 -1.59 -3.25
N GLN A 65 0.09 -1.47 -3.69
CA GLN A 65 0.51 -1.93 -5.01
C GLN A 65 1.22 -3.28 -4.89
N VAL A 66 0.73 -4.30 -5.62
CA VAL A 66 1.33 -5.64 -5.65
C VAL A 66 1.95 -5.91 -7.01
N GLY A 67 3.21 -6.34 -7.03
CA GLY A 67 3.94 -6.74 -8.23
C GLY A 67 4.06 -8.27 -8.34
N GLY A 68 3.63 -8.83 -9.46
CA GLY A 68 3.75 -10.27 -9.74
C GLY A 68 3.11 -10.68 -11.06
N SER A 69 3.39 -11.90 -11.50
CA SER A 69 2.86 -12.47 -12.76
C SER A 69 1.96 -13.69 -12.57
N ASN A 70 1.95 -14.30 -11.37
CA ASN A 70 1.11 -15.46 -11.06
C ASN A 70 -0.22 -14.99 -10.43
N PRO A 71 -1.37 -15.26 -11.06
CA PRO A 71 -2.68 -14.85 -10.54
C PRO A 71 -3.01 -15.41 -9.15
N LYS A 72 -2.56 -16.64 -8.84
CA LYS A 72 -2.82 -17.26 -7.53
C LYS A 72 -2.07 -16.54 -6.42
N ASP A 73 -0.81 -16.19 -6.67
CA ASP A 73 0.01 -15.47 -5.71
C ASP A 73 -0.52 -14.05 -5.50
N LEU A 74 -0.96 -13.37 -6.57
CA LEU A 74 -1.57 -12.04 -6.49
C LEU A 74 -2.87 -12.06 -5.65
N ALA A 75 -3.72 -13.07 -5.85
CA ALA A 75 -4.96 -13.22 -5.10
C ALA A 75 -4.69 -13.48 -3.60
N GLU A 76 -3.72 -14.34 -3.29
CA GLU A 76 -3.37 -14.64 -1.91
C GLU A 76 -2.80 -13.41 -1.19
N VAL A 77 -1.92 -12.64 -1.85
CA VAL A 77 -1.38 -11.40 -1.28
C VAL A 77 -2.47 -10.36 -1.07
N ALA A 78 -3.40 -10.20 -2.02
CA ALA A 78 -4.52 -9.27 -1.86
C ALA A 78 -5.39 -9.63 -0.65
N LYS A 79 -5.64 -10.93 -0.43
CA LYS A 79 -6.38 -11.41 0.74
C LYS A 79 -5.63 -11.14 2.05
N ILE A 80 -4.34 -11.48 2.12
CA ILE A 80 -3.50 -11.23 3.30
C ILE A 80 -3.45 -9.73 3.65
N ALA A 81 -3.48 -8.86 2.65
CA ALA A 81 -3.41 -7.41 2.85
C ALA A 81 -4.75 -6.76 3.23
N GLU A 82 -5.88 -7.44 2.95
CA GLU A 82 -7.21 -6.99 3.34
C GLU A 82 -7.55 -7.32 4.80
N ASP A 83 -7.04 -8.46 5.30
CA ASP A 83 -7.21 -8.97 6.67
C ASP A 83 -6.57 -8.06 7.75
#